data_AF-A0A7E4VVZ2-F1
#
_entry.id   AF-A0A7E4VVZ2-F1
#
_cell.length_a   1.000
_cell.length_b   1.000
_cell.length_c   1.000
_cell.angle_alpha   90.00
_cell.angle_beta   90.00
_cell.angle_gamma   90.00
#
_symmetry.space_group_name_H-M   'P 1'
#
loop_
_entity.id
_entity.type
_entity.pdbx_description
1 polymer ?
#
loop_
_entity_poly.entity_id
_entity_poly.type
_entity_poly.pdbx_seq_one_letter_code
_entity_poly.pdbx_strand_id
1 'polypeptide(L)'
;DHLKADIGYPENLFDDAFVSDVYNIPPSQPSENYGTLLSRVRRRLHEVELAKISKKLDRITWVETTSVVAANAYNVPALNTIYIPAGFLTLPHFSPNLPDYINYGTIGQIVAHEITHGYDNEGRLYDETGDERDWW
;
A
#
# COMPACT_ATOMS: atom_id res chain seq x y z
N ASP A 1 19.72 -8.20 5.61
CA ASP A 1 18.82 -7.79 4.53
C ASP A 1 17.60 -7.16 5.17
N HIS A 2 17.32 -5.87 4.89
CA HIS A 2 16.32 -5.07 5.62
C HIS A 2 15.08 -4.70 4.80
N LEU A 3 15.13 -4.89 3.48
CA LEU A 3 14.00 -4.67 2.59
C LEU A 3 12.85 -5.63 2.96
N LYS A 4 11.65 -5.08 3.08
CA LYS A 4 10.43 -5.84 3.35
C LYS A 4 9.59 -5.98 2.09
N ALA A 5 8.75 -7.01 2.04
CA ALA A 5 7.82 -7.24 0.96
C ALA A 5 6.44 -7.58 1.52
N ASP A 6 5.45 -6.77 1.14
CA ASP A 6 4.05 -6.92 1.53
C ASP A 6 3.25 -7.29 0.26
N ILE A 7 2.75 -8.53 0.21
CA ILE A 7 2.27 -9.18 -1.03
C ILE A 7 0.81 -9.65 -0.86
N GLY A 8 -0.08 -9.21 -1.75
CA GLY A 8 -1.52 -9.46 -1.69
C GLY A 8 -2.30 -8.41 -0.90
N TYR A 9 -2.53 -8.67 0.38
CA TYR A 9 -3.31 -7.81 1.27
C TYR A 9 -2.79 -7.86 2.72
N PRO A 10 -3.00 -6.81 3.53
CA PRO A 10 -2.62 -6.82 4.93
C PRO A 10 -3.60 -7.62 5.79
N GLU A 11 -3.09 -8.33 6.80
CA GLU A 11 -3.89 -9.21 7.68
C GLU A 11 -4.95 -8.46 8.50
N ASN A 12 -4.73 -7.18 8.79
CA ASN A 12 -5.68 -6.35 9.54
C ASN A 12 -7.01 -6.13 8.82
N LEU A 13 -7.11 -6.41 7.51
CA LEU A 13 -8.41 -6.41 6.81
C LEU A 13 -9.35 -7.53 7.26
N PHE A 14 -8.86 -8.54 7.98
CA PHE A 14 -9.69 -9.57 8.60
C PHE A 14 -10.05 -9.24 10.06
N ASP A 15 -9.56 -8.12 10.60
CA ASP A 15 -9.94 -7.65 11.92
C ASP A 15 -11.13 -6.69 11.79
N ASP A 16 -12.31 -7.15 12.19
CA ASP A 16 -13.54 -6.37 12.19
C ASP A 16 -13.41 -5.06 12.99
N ALA A 17 -12.64 -5.06 14.08
CA ALA A 17 -12.43 -3.86 14.89
C ALA A 17 -11.60 -2.82 14.12
N PHE A 18 -10.54 -3.25 13.45
CA PHE A 18 -9.75 -2.39 12.57
C PHE A 18 -10.59 -1.86 11.40
N VAL A 19 -11.29 -2.75 10.68
CA VAL A 19 -12.12 -2.37 9.53
C VAL A 19 -13.23 -1.41 9.96
N SER A 20 -13.87 -1.65 11.10
CA SER A 20 -14.87 -0.73 11.64
C SER A 20 -14.24 0.61 12.03
N ASP A 21 -13.11 0.62 12.72
CA ASP A 21 -12.45 1.88 13.09
C ASP A 21 -12.03 2.68 11.85
N VAL A 22 -11.51 2.08 10.79
CA VAL A 22 -11.11 2.85 9.60
C VAL A 22 -12.34 3.24 8.75
N TYR A 23 -13.23 2.29 8.48
CA TYR A 23 -14.26 2.40 7.43
C TYR A 23 -15.69 2.56 7.96
N ASN A 24 -15.91 2.94 9.22
CA ASN A 24 -17.25 3.24 9.75
C ASN A 24 -17.86 4.51 9.12
N ILE A 25 -18.26 4.38 7.87
CA ILE A 25 -19.00 5.35 7.08
C ILE A 25 -20.40 4.76 6.92
N PRO A 26 -21.45 5.43 7.43
CA PRO A 26 -22.81 4.94 7.25
C PRO A 26 -23.14 4.72 5.76
N PRO A 27 -24.04 3.80 5.41
CA PRO A 27 -24.49 3.65 4.02
C PRO A 27 -25.08 4.94 3.46
N SER A 28 -25.01 5.12 2.15
CA SER A 28 -25.68 6.24 1.48
C SER A 28 -27.19 6.12 1.62
N GLN A 29 -27.88 7.24 1.83
CA GLN A 29 -29.35 7.26 1.82
C GLN A 29 -29.86 7.46 0.38
N PRO A 30 -31.04 6.93 0.01
CA PRO A 30 -31.58 7.09 -1.35
C PRO A 30 -31.75 8.54 -1.81
N SER A 31 -31.95 9.46 -0.87
CA SER A 31 -32.08 10.90 -1.11
C SER A 31 -30.75 11.66 -1.04
N GLU A 32 -29.65 11.00 -0.70
CA GLU A 32 -28.33 11.61 -0.57
C GLU A 32 -27.71 11.86 -1.94
N ASN A 33 -27.33 13.11 -2.21
CA ASN A 33 -26.59 13.44 -3.44
C ASN A 33 -25.11 13.07 -3.31
N TYR A 34 -24.44 12.97 -4.46
CA TYR A 34 -23.02 12.61 -4.54
C TYR A 34 -22.11 13.55 -3.73
N GLY A 35 -22.39 14.85 -3.70
CA GLY A 35 -21.58 15.83 -2.96
C GLY A 35 -21.63 15.61 -1.45
N THR A 36 -22.81 15.29 -0.90
CA THR A 36 -22.98 14.95 0.51
C THR A 36 -22.24 13.65 0.85
N LEU A 37 -22.41 12.61 0.03
CA LEU A 37 -21.72 11.33 0.21
C LEU A 37 -20.19 11.51 0.20
N LEU A 38 -19.65 12.21 -0.80
CA LEU A 38 -18.22 12.47 -0.94
C LEU A 38 -17.67 13.27 0.24
N SER A 39 -18.38 14.30 0.69
CA SER A 39 -17.98 15.11 1.84
C SER A 39 -17.92 14.28 3.12
N ARG A 40 -18.86 13.35 3.31
CA ARG A 40 -18.92 12.47 4.47
C ARG A 40 -17.78 11.44 4.47
N VAL A 41 -17.50 10.83 3.31
CA VAL A 41 -16.35 9.92 3.13
C VAL A 41 -15.04 10.66 3.38
N ARG A 42 -14.84 11.82 2.75
CA ARG A 42 -13.62 12.64 2.93
C ARG A 42 -13.42 13.05 4.38
N ARG A 43 -14.49 13.47 5.07
CA ARG A 43 -14.42 13.83 6.48
C ARG A 43 -13.96 12.64 7.33
N ARG A 44 -14.51 11.43 7.11
CA ARG A 44 -14.09 10.24 7.87
C ARG A 44 -12.61 9.92 7.63
N LEU A 45 -12.19 9.88 6.38
CA LEU A 45 -10.78 9.59 6.06
C LEU A 45 -9.83 10.66 6.63
N HIS A 46 -10.26 11.93 6.64
CA HIS A 46 -9.49 13.00 7.24
C HIS A 46 -9.41 12.87 8.78
N GLU A 47 -10.50 12.51 9.46
CA GLU A 47 -10.50 12.24 10.90
C GLU A 47 -9.55 11.08 11.26
N VAL A 48 -9.54 10.01 10.46
CA VAL A 48 -8.61 8.88 10.62
C VAL A 48 -7.16 9.35 10.47
N GLU A 49 -6.86 10.20 9.49
CA GLU A 49 -5.52 10.75 9.30
C GLU A 49 -5.08 11.67 10.45
N LEU A 50 -5.96 12.58 10.89
CA LEU A 50 -5.67 13.48 12.01
C LEU A 50 -5.45 12.72 13.32
N ALA A 51 -6.15 11.61 13.54
CA ALA A 51 -5.99 10.77 14.73
C ALA A 51 -4.59 10.12 14.83
N LYS A 52 -3.80 10.12 13.74
CA LYS A 52 -2.43 9.59 13.74
C LYS A 52 -1.41 10.56 14.32
N ILE A 53 -1.68 11.86 14.28
CA ILE A 53 -0.73 12.90 14.73
C ILE A 53 -0.32 12.68 16.20
N SER A 54 -1.23 12.16 17.03
CA SER A 54 -0.98 11.87 18.44
C SER A 54 -0.49 10.45 18.73
N LYS A 55 -0.46 9.57 17.72
CA LYS A 55 0.03 8.21 17.85
C LYS A 55 1.53 8.18 17.53
N LYS A 56 2.26 7.29 18.19
CA LYS A 56 3.60 6.94 17.71
C LYS A 56 3.44 6.47 16.27
N LEU A 57 4.38 6.82 15.40
CA LEU A 57 4.42 6.32 14.03
C LEU A 57 4.65 4.81 14.08
N ASP A 58 3.61 4.04 14.35
CA ASP A 58 3.55 2.65 13.96
C ASP A 58 3.46 2.72 12.44
N ARG A 59 4.62 2.43 11.83
CA ARG A 59 4.92 2.39 10.40
C ARG A 59 3.66 2.45 9.54
N ILE A 60 3.59 3.49 8.69
CA ILE A 60 2.55 3.70 7.66
C ILE A 60 2.02 2.35 7.20
N THR A 61 0.73 2.10 7.42
CA THR A 61 0.19 0.77 7.15
C THR A 61 -0.06 0.64 5.65
N TRP A 62 0.05 -0.59 5.14
CA TRP A 62 -0.20 -0.89 3.72
C TRP A 62 -1.54 -0.31 3.23
N VAL A 63 -2.58 -0.36 4.07
CA VAL A 63 -3.92 0.17 3.80
C VAL A 63 -3.92 1.68 3.52
N GLU A 64 -2.94 2.40 4.06
CA GLU A 64 -2.78 3.85 3.90
C GLU A 64 -1.97 4.20 2.65
N THR A 65 -1.17 3.26 2.16
CA THR A 65 -0.30 3.45 1.00
C THR A 65 -1.03 3.13 -0.30
N THR A 66 -1.77 2.03 -0.34
CA THR A 66 -2.44 1.58 -1.57
C THR A 66 -3.64 0.68 -1.30
N SER A 67 -4.51 0.57 -2.31
CA SER A 67 -5.65 -0.35 -2.27
C SER A 67 -5.21 -1.76 -2.64
N VAL A 68 -5.75 -2.77 -1.95
CA VAL A 68 -5.48 -4.19 -2.27
C VAL A 68 -5.92 -4.60 -3.68
N VAL A 69 -6.86 -3.86 -4.28
CA VAL A 69 -7.33 -4.08 -5.65
C VAL A 69 -6.56 -3.24 -6.69
N ALA A 70 -5.56 -2.47 -6.27
CA ALA A 70 -4.76 -1.68 -7.19
C ALA A 70 -4.04 -2.59 -8.19
N ALA A 71 -4.06 -2.20 -9.46
CA ALA A 71 -3.30 -2.84 -10.52
C ALA A 71 -1.95 -2.13 -10.71
N ASN A 72 -1.17 -2.05 -9.63
CA ASN A 72 0.17 -1.45 -9.64
C ASN A 72 1.06 -2.07 -8.55
N ALA A 73 2.36 -1.78 -8.55
CA ALA A 73 3.29 -2.08 -7.47
C ALA A 73 3.98 -0.78 -6.99
N TYR A 74 4.59 -0.82 -5.79
CA TYR A 74 5.15 0.37 -5.16
C TYR A 74 6.39 0.05 -4.32
N ASN A 75 7.36 0.95 -4.33
CA ASN A 75 8.39 1.07 -3.31
C ASN A 75 8.03 2.22 -2.36
N VAL A 76 8.19 2.02 -1.05
CA VAL A 76 8.06 3.08 -0.04
C VAL A 76 9.39 3.21 0.70
N PRO A 77 10.25 4.19 0.32
CA PRO A 77 11.59 4.34 0.88
C PRO A 77 11.59 4.52 2.40
N ALA A 78 10.68 5.36 2.92
CA ALA A 78 10.54 5.63 4.35
C ALA A 78 10.18 4.39 5.20
N LEU A 79 9.75 3.30 4.57
CA LEU A 79 9.48 2.03 5.23
C LEU A 79 10.48 0.93 4.88
N ASN A 80 11.32 1.17 3.87
CA ASN A 80 12.12 0.18 3.18
C ASN A 80 11.27 -1.07 2.82
N THR A 81 10.13 -0.83 2.17
CA THR A 81 9.13 -1.88 1.84
C THR A 81 8.69 -1.77 0.38
N ILE A 82 8.56 -2.92 -0.30
CA ILE A 82 7.82 -3.03 -1.56
C ILE A 82 6.41 -3.58 -1.32
N TYR A 83 5.41 -3.02 -2.02
CA TYR A 83 4.02 -3.42 -1.99
C TYR A 83 3.60 -4.01 -3.33
N ILE A 84 3.05 -5.23 -3.30
CA ILE A 84 2.47 -5.90 -4.46
C ILE A 84 1.02 -6.30 -4.14
N PRO A 85 0.04 -5.42 -4.39
CA PRO A 85 -1.38 -5.68 -4.14
C PRO A 85 -1.92 -6.90 -4.88
N ALA A 86 -2.94 -7.53 -4.29
CA ALA A 86 -3.62 -8.69 -4.87
C ALA A 86 -4.21 -8.41 -6.26
N GLY A 87 -4.70 -7.19 -6.51
CA GLY A 87 -5.20 -6.76 -7.82
C GLY A 87 -4.15 -6.86 -8.93
N PHE A 88 -2.87 -6.70 -8.59
CA PHE A 88 -1.76 -6.79 -9.54
C PHE A 88 -1.26 -8.22 -9.75
N LEU A 89 -1.55 -9.14 -8.82
CA LEU A 89 -1.22 -10.57 -8.90
C LEU A 89 -2.22 -11.35 -9.75
N THR A 90 -2.58 -10.79 -10.89
CA THR A 90 -3.54 -11.36 -11.84
C THR A 90 -2.92 -11.42 -13.23
N LEU A 91 -3.55 -12.16 -14.16
CA LEU A 91 -3.10 -12.17 -15.55
C LEU A 91 -3.18 -10.76 -16.17
N PRO A 92 -2.21 -10.38 -17.03
CA PRO A 92 -1.08 -11.17 -17.51
C PRO A 92 0.16 -11.15 -16.59
N HIS A 93 0.12 -10.42 -15.49
CA HIS A 93 1.30 -10.17 -14.64
C HIS A 93 1.75 -11.42 -13.88
N PHE A 94 0.82 -12.19 -13.32
CA PHE A 94 1.15 -13.41 -12.58
C PHE A 94 0.04 -14.47 -12.68
N SER A 95 0.47 -15.72 -12.75
CA SER A 95 -0.37 -16.88 -12.44
C SER A 95 0.52 -18.07 -12.09
N PRO A 96 0.17 -18.86 -11.06
CA PRO A 96 0.90 -20.09 -10.74
C PRO A 96 0.84 -21.14 -11.85
N ASN A 97 -0.07 -20.97 -12.83
CA ASN A 97 -0.24 -21.87 -13.97
C ASN A 97 0.53 -21.41 -15.22
N LEU A 98 1.17 -20.24 -15.21
CA LEU A 98 2.02 -19.80 -16.30
C LEU A 98 3.40 -20.48 -16.18
N PRO A 99 4.09 -20.76 -17.29
CA PRO A 99 5.49 -21.15 -17.25
C PRO A 99 6.33 -20.11 -16.49
N ASP A 100 7.29 -20.58 -15.70
CA ASP A 100 8.12 -19.71 -14.85
C ASP A 100 8.78 -18.58 -15.63
N TYR A 101 9.28 -18.84 -16.84
CA TYR A 101 9.92 -17.81 -17.67
C TYR A 101 8.96 -16.65 -18.03
N ILE A 102 7.65 -16.91 -18.12
CA ILE A 102 6.66 -15.84 -18.30
C ILE A 102 6.54 -15.06 -17.01
N ASN A 103 6.35 -15.72 -15.87
CA ASN A 103 6.26 -15.05 -14.56
C ASN A 103 7.52 -14.22 -14.25
N TYR A 104 8.71 -14.72 -14.57
CA TYR A 104 9.96 -13.96 -14.44
C TYR A 104 10.00 -12.73 -15.35
N GLY A 105 9.56 -12.87 -16.60
CA GLY A 105 9.49 -11.75 -17.54
C GLY A 105 8.42 -10.71 -17.20
N THR A 106 7.35 -11.11 -16.50
CA THR A 106 6.25 -10.24 -16.11
C THR A 106 6.43 -9.73 -14.68
N ILE A 107 5.97 -10.47 -13.66
CA ILE A 107 6.04 -10.01 -12.27
C ILE A 107 7.48 -9.93 -11.78
N GLY A 108 8.37 -10.81 -12.25
CA GLY A 108 9.78 -10.80 -11.85
C GLY A 108 10.49 -9.49 -12.19
N GLN A 109 10.31 -8.96 -13.40
CA GLN A 109 10.88 -7.66 -13.77
C GLN A 109 10.30 -6.51 -12.92
N ILE A 110 9.03 -6.61 -12.52
CA ILE A 110 8.36 -5.57 -11.74
C ILE A 110 8.87 -5.59 -10.29
N VAL A 111 9.04 -6.78 -9.69
CA VAL A 111 9.72 -6.90 -8.39
C VAL A 111 11.11 -6.27 -8.45
N ALA A 112 11.88 -6.54 -9.52
CA ALA A 112 13.20 -5.93 -9.70
C ALA A 112 13.14 -4.40 -9.86
N HIS A 113 12.12 -3.88 -10.56
CA HIS A 113 11.86 -2.46 -10.69
C HIS A 113 11.61 -1.79 -9.33
N GLU A 114 10.73 -2.35 -8.51
CA GLU A 114 10.44 -1.81 -7.17
C GLU A 114 11.63 -1.93 -6.21
N ILE A 115 12.46 -2.96 -6.33
CA ILE A 115 13.71 -3.04 -5.57
C ILE A 115 14.65 -1.91 -5.98
N THR A 116 14.75 -1.61 -7.28
CA THR A 116 15.64 -0.57 -7.81
C THR A 116 15.25 0.82 -7.34
N HIS A 117 13.95 1.08 -7.11
CA HIS A 117 13.50 2.34 -6.51
C HIS A 117 14.10 2.62 -5.14
N GLY A 118 14.51 1.61 -4.37
CA GLY A 118 15.25 1.81 -3.11
C GLY A 118 16.66 2.42 -3.30
N TYR A 119 17.16 2.49 -4.53
CA TYR A 119 18.51 2.95 -4.85
C TYR A 119 18.54 4.05 -5.91
N ASP A 120 17.39 4.52 -6.39
CA ASP A 120 17.32 5.58 -7.37
C ASP A 120 17.63 6.96 -6.75
N ASN A 121 17.42 8.05 -7.50
CA ASN A 121 17.70 9.39 -7.04
C ASN A 121 16.92 9.81 -5.78
N GLU A 122 15.76 9.21 -5.51
CA GLU A 122 14.95 9.46 -4.32
C GLU A 122 15.19 8.41 -3.25
N GLY A 123 15.18 7.12 -3.61
CA GLY A 123 15.36 6.03 -2.66
C GLY A 123 16.72 6.04 -1.98
N ARG A 124 17.78 6.45 -2.70
CA ARG A 124 19.14 6.51 -2.15
C ARG A 124 19.30 7.46 -0.95
N LEU A 125 18.34 8.33 -0.70
CA LEU A 125 18.34 9.27 0.42
C LEU A 125 17.93 8.60 1.73
N TYR A 126 17.38 7.38 1.67
CA TYR A 126 16.87 6.63 2.81
C TYR A 126 17.77 5.44 3.09
N ASP A 127 18.12 5.24 4.35
CA ASP A 127 18.95 4.13 4.78
C ASP A 127 18.17 2.80 4.86
N GLU A 128 18.85 1.74 5.32
CA GLU A 128 18.26 0.42 5.48
C GLU A 128 17.07 0.35 6.46
N THR A 129 16.90 1.36 7.31
CA THR A 129 15.80 1.47 8.27
C THR A 129 14.66 2.36 7.77
N GLY A 130 14.85 3.07 6.65
CA GLY A 130 13.91 4.02 6.08
C GLY A 130 14.07 5.44 6.61
N ASP A 131 15.19 5.74 7.30
CA ASP A 131 15.48 7.10 7.77
C ASP A 131 16.23 7.88 6.69
N GLU A 132 15.83 9.14 6.47
CA GLU A 132 16.51 10.04 5.53
C GLU A 132 17.88 10.46 6.10
N ARG A 133 18.95 9.85 5.61
CA ARG A 133 20.33 10.16 6.01
C ARG A 133 21.29 9.94 4.85
N ASP A 134 22.43 10.63 4.86
CA ASP A 134 23.51 10.31 3.92
C ASP A 134 24.28 9.08 4.43
N TRP A 135 24.31 8.02 3.62
CA TRP A 135 24.92 6.73 3.94
C TRP A 135 25.86 6.22 2.83
N TRP A 136 26.17 7.06 1.84
CA TRP A 136 27.07 6.77 0.73
C TRP A 136 28.54 7.04 1.07
#